data_AF-A0AAE8HXT1-F1
#
_entry.id   AF-A0AAE8HXT1-F1
#
_cell.length_a   1.000
_cell.length_b   1.000
_cell.length_c   1.000
_cell.angle_alpha   90.00
_cell.angle_beta   90.00
_cell.angle_gamma   90.00
#
_symmetry.space_group_name_H-M   'P 1'
#
loop_
_entity.id
_entity.type
_entity.pdbx_description
1 polymer ?
#
loop_
_entity_poly.entity_id
_entity_poly.type
_entity_poly.pdbx_seq_one_letter_code
_entity_poly.pdbx_strand_id
1 'polypeptide(L)'
;IDELGYLPFEPDAAHLFFQLVSRRYERGAMLVTSNRAVGEWGSVFGDAVVATAILDRLLHHSHVVTIRGDSYRLREKRRSGLLQKAAAVPQPTPV
;
A
#
# COMPACT_ATOMS: atom_id res chain seq x y z
N ILE A 1 -8.80 -4.57 6.36
CA ILE A 1 -7.50 -4.09 6.86
C ILE A 1 -7.06 -3.00 5.91
N ASP A 2 -6.79 -1.82 6.43
CA ASP A 2 -6.55 -0.63 5.62
C ASP A 2 -5.10 -0.13 5.81
N GLU A 3 -4.56 0.52 4.80
CA GLU A 3 -3.27 1.23 4.82
C GLU A 3 -2.04 0.37 5.18
N LEU A 4 -2.05 -0.92 4.79
CA LEU A 4 -0.92 -1.80 5.07
C LEU A 4 0.36 -1.31 4.35
N GLY A 5 1.47 -1.19 5.08
CA GLY A 5 2.76 -0.78 4.53
C GLY A 5 3.01 0.73 4.50
N TYR A 6 2.12 1.52 5.11
CA TYR A 6 2.38 2.95 5.35
C TYR A 6 3.41 3.15 6.47
N LEU A 7 3.26 2.42 7.58
CA LEU A 7 4.25 2.34 8.65
C LEU A 7 4.97 0.97 8.60
N PRO A 8 6.28 0.92 8.91
CA PRO A 8 6.97 -0.35 9.07
C PRO A 8 6.38 -1.09 10.27
N PHE A 9 6.24 -2.41 10.13
CA PHE A 9 5.81 -3.24 11.25
C PHE A 9 6.95 -3.44 12.24
N GLU A 10 6.60 -3.40 13.52
CA GLU A 10 7.43 -4.03 14.55
C GLU A 10 7.33 -5.55 14.42
N PRO A 11 8.38 -6.32 14.79
CA PRO A 11 8.39 -7.78 14.63
C PRO A 11 7.17 -8.48 15.25
N ASP A 12 6.75 -8.06 16.44
CA ASP A 12 5.58 -8.62 17.13
C ASP A 12 4.27 -8.33 16.38
N ALA A 13 4.15 -7.14 15.79
CA ALA A 13 2.98 -6.77 14.99
C ALA A 13 2.88 -7.62 13.72
N ALA A 14 4.03 -7.96 13.09
CA ALA A 14 4.06 -8.84 11.92
C ALA A 14 3.56 -10.25 12.26
N HIS A 15 3.96 -10.77 13.44
CA HIS A 15 3.49 -12.05 13.94
C HIS A 15 1.98 -12.05 14.21
N LEU A 16 1.45 -10.99 14.86
CA LEU A 16 0.02 -10.83 15.08
C LEU A 16 -0.76 -10.79 13.77
N PHE A 17 -0.23 -10.09 12.76
CA PHE A 17 -0.83 -10.05 11.44
C PHE A 17 -0.87 -11.42 10.78
N PHE A 18 0.24 -12.18 10.87
CA PHE A 18 0.28 -13.56 10.39
C PHE A 18 -0.77 -14.46 11.08
N GLN A 19 -0.95 -14.34 12.39
CA GLN A 19 -1.99 -15.07 13.11
C GLN A 19 -3.40 -14.71 12.63
N LEU A 20 -3.67 -13.41 12.41
CA LEU A 20 -4.94 -12.93 11.88
C LEU A 20 -5.24 -13.54 10.50
N VAL A 21 -4.27 -13.45 9.57
CA VAL A 21 -4.38 -14.02 8.23
C VAL A 21 -4.59 -15.53 8.31
N SER A 22 -3.81 -16.24 9.12
CA SER A 22 -3.91 -17.69 9.26
C SER A 22 -5.25 -18.15 9.83
N ARG A 23 -5.86 -17.39 10.74
CA ARG A 23 -7.20 -17.72 11.29
C ARG A 23 -8.33 -17.46 10.30
N ARG A 24 -8.17 -16.53 9.36
CA ARG A 24 -9.18 -16.18 8.35
C ARG A 24 -9.03 -16.98 7.06
N TYR A 25 -7.83 -17.47 6.77
CA TYR A 25 -7.52 -18.32 5.63
C TYR A 25 -8.52 -19.48 5.53
N GLU A 26 -9.12 -19.65 4.35
CA GLU A 26 -10.19 -20.63 4.04
C GLU A 26 -11.45 -20.58 4.92
N ARG A 27 -11.58 -19.56 5.80
CA ARG A 27 -12.69 -19.45 6.77
C ARG A 27 -13.49 -18.15 6.64
N GLY A 28 -12.96 -17.12 6.00
CA GLY A 28 -13.72 -15.93 5.67
C GLY A 28 -12.92 -14.91 4.87
N ALA A 29 -13.65 -14.08 4.13
CA ALA A 29 -13.06 -13.08 3.25
C ALA A 29 -12.27 -12.01 4.03
N MET A 30 -11.22 -11.51 3.39
CA MET A 30 -10.42 -10.38 3.85
C MET A 30 -10.24 -9.40 2.70
N LEU A 31 -10.48 -8.11 2.97
CA LEU A 31 -10.08 -7.01 2.10
C LEU A 31 -8.88 -6.30 2.73
N VAL A 32 -7.80 -6.17 1.97
CA VAL A 32 -6.58 -5.48 2.36
C VAL A 32 -6.30 -4.37 1.35
N THR A 33 -6.03 -3.17 1.85
CA THR A 33 -5.51 -2.07 1.01
C THR A 33 -4.05 -1.82 1.38
N SER A 34 -3.25 -1.46 0.38
CA SER A 34 -1.84 -1.14 0.55
C SER A 34 -1.42 -0.15 -0.53
N ASN A 35 -0.53 0.76 -0.16
CA ASN A 35 0.18 1.63 -1.11
C ASN A 35 1.50 1.02 -1.60
N ARG A 36 1.83 -0.20 -1.16
CA ARG A 36 3.03 -0.95 -1.55
C ARG A 36 2.65 -2.11 -2.45
N ALA A 37 3.47 -2.36 -3.47
CA ALA A 37 3.33 -3.57 -4.27
C ALA A 37 3.60 -4.80 -3.38
N VAL A 38 2.96 -5.92 -3.70
CA VAL A 38 3.09 -7.17 -2.95
C VAL A 38 4.56 -7.61 -2.83
N GLY A 39 5.38 -7.41 -3.86
CA GLY A 39 6.81 -7.72 -3.82
C GLY A 39 7.62 -6.88 -2.82
N GLU A 40 7.10 -5.75 -2.37
CA GLU A 40 7.75 -4.90 -1.36
C GLU A 40 7.42 -5.33 0.08
N TRP A 41 6.51 -6.30 0.29
CA TRP A 41 6.02 -6.62 1.63
C TRP A 41 7.06 -7.27 2.55
N GLY A 42 8.17 -7.78 2.01
CA GLY A 42 9.31 -8.22 2.81
C GLY A 42 9.88 -7.10 3.69
N SER A 43 9.97 -5.87 3.16
CA SER A 43 10.43 -4.72 3.94
C SER A 43 9.34 -4.16 4.86
N VAL A 44 8.07 -4.29 4.48
CA VAL A 44 6.92 -3.87 5.31
C VAL A 44 6.86 -4.66 6.61
N PHE A 45 7.08 -5.98 6.55
CA PHE A 45 7.05 -6.85 7.73
C PHE A 45 8.40 -7.01 8.44
N GLY A 46 9.49 -6.46 7.87
CA GLY A 46 10.84 -6.59 8.43
C GLY A 46 11.47 -7.99 8.33
N ASP A 47 10.71 -8.98 7.83
CA ASP A 47 11.14 -10.36 7.65
C ASP A 47 10.51 -10.93 6.36
N ALA A 48 11.37 -11.25 5.39
CA ALA A 48 10.96 -11.80 4.10
C ALA A 48 10.29 -13.18 4.21
N VAL A 49 10.66 -13.99 5.21
CA VAL A 49 10.08 -15.32 5.44
C VAL A 49 8.66 -15.18 5.95
N VAL A 50 8.44 -14.32 6.95
CA VAL A 50 7.10 -14.02 7.48
C VAL A 50 6.22 -13.39 6.41
N ALA A 51 6.75 -12.43 5.65
CA ALA A 51 6.04 -11.81 4.54
C ALA A 51 5.61 -12.84 3.50
N THR A 52 6.50 -13.75 3.10
CA THR A 52 6.18 -14.82 2.14
C THR A 52 5.08 -15.73 2.66
N ALA A 53 5.14 -16.14 3.94
CA ALA A 53 4.11 -16.99 4.55
C ALA A 53 2.73 -16.31 4.66
N ILE A 54 2.71 -14.99 4.90
CA ILE A 54 1.49 -14.17 4.86
C ILE A 54 0.93 -14.11 3.43
N LEU A 55 1.79 -13.79 2.47
CA LEU A 55 1.41 -13.62 1.07
C LEU A 55 0.89 -14.92 0.46
N ASP A 56 1.51 -16.05 0.77
CA ASP A 56 1.06 -17.38 0.33
C ASP A 56 -0.43 -17.61 0.67
N ARG A 57 -0.82 -17.30 1.90
CA ARG A 57 -2.22 -17.43 2.36
C ARG A 57 -3.15 -16.40 1.74
N LEU A 58 -2.71 -15.14 1.61
CA LEU A 58 -3.55 -14.08 1.04
C LEU A 58 -3.76 -14.25 -0.47
N LEU A 59 -2.73 -14.70 -1.20
CA LEU A 59 -2.75 -14.78 -2.65
C LEU A 59 -3.38 -16.08 -3.18
N HIS A 60 -3.45 -17.14 -2.38
CA HIS A 60 -4.03 -18.40 -2.82
C HIS A 60 -5.50 -18.26 -3.26
N HIS A 61 -6.31 -17.48 -2.53
CA HIS A 61 -7.71 -17.22 -2.85
C HIS A 61 -8.03 -15.73 -2.81
N SER A 62 -7.45 -14.95 -3.73
CA SER A 62 -7.75 -13.52 -3.85
C SER A 62 -7.82 -13.00 -5.27
N HIS A 63 -8.37 -11.78 -5.38
CA HIS A 63 -8.30 -10.95 -6.56
C HIS A 63 -7.43 -9.74 -6.25
N VAL A 64 -6.29 -9.63 -6.94
CA VAL A 64 -5.39 -8.49 -6.78
C VAL A 64 -5.81 -7.38 -7.73
N VAL A 65 -6.26 -6.25 -7.17
CA VAL A 65 -6.67 -5.07 -7.95
C VAL A 65 -5.61 -3.99 -7.80
N THR A 66 -4.82 -3.79 -8.86
CA THR A 66 -3.83 -2.71 -8.92
C THR A 66 -4.50 -1.42 -9.36
N ILE A 67 -4.61 -0.46 -8.44
CA ILE A 67 -5.19 0.85 -8.72
C ILE A 67 -4.08 1.81 -9.18
N ARG A 68 -4.31 2.48 -10.31
CA ARG A 68 -3.40 3.49 -10.88
C ARG A 68 -4.15 4.79 -11.13
N GLY A 69 -3.45 5.91 -11.04
CA GLY A 69 -3.98 7.23 -11.37
C GLY A 69 -3.72 8.27 -10.27
N ASP A 70 -4.14 9.49 -10.54
CA ASP A 70 -3.94 10.62 -9.63
C ASP A 70 -4.80 10.50 -8.36
N SER A 71 -4.26 11.00 -7.25
CA SER A 71 -4.99 11.11 -5.99
C SER A 71 -6.29 11.89 -6.18
N TYR A 72 -7.41 11.27 -5.80
CA TYR A 72 -8.72 11.92 -5.78
C TYR A 72 -8.71 13.17 -4.88
N ARG A 73 -8.06 13.10 -3.72
CA ARG A 73 -7.92 14.22 -2.78
C ARG A 73 -7.20 15.41 -3.44
N LEU A 74 -6.19 15.13 -4.26
CA LEU A 74 -5.45 16.17 -4.99
C LEU A 74 -6.31 16.78 -6.11
N ARG A 75 -7.06 15.96 -6.85
CA ARG A 75 -7.98 16.41 -7.89
C ARG A 75 -9.06 17.34 -7.33
N GLU A 76 -9.58 17.02 -6.14
CA GLU A 76 -10.57 17.86 -5.47
C GLU A 76 -9.99 19.19 -4.99
N LYS A 77 -8.80 19.18 -4.36
CA LYS A 77 -8.10 20.42 -3.98
C LYS A 77 -7.75 21.32 -5.17
N ARG A 78 -7.43 20.72 -6.33
CA ARG A 78 -7.24 21.48 -7.59
C ARG A 78 -8.56 22.07 -8.08
N ARG A 79 -9.66 21.32 -7.99
CA ARG A 79 -11.00 21.78 -8.37
C ARG A 79 -11.49 22.92 -7.47
N SER A 80 -11.19 22.86 -6.18
CA SER A 80 -11.57 23.89 -5.20
C SER A 80 -10.69 25.15 -5.25
N GLY A 81 -9.73 25.24 -6.18
CA GLY A 81 -8.83 26.39 -6.34
C GLY A 81 -7.73 26.51 -5.28
N LEU A 82 -7.63 25.56 -4.35
CA LEU A 82 -6.65 25.58 -3.24
C LEU A 82 -5.23 25.18 -3.67
N LEU A 83 -5.10 24.54 -4.84
CA LEU A 83 -3.82 24.25 -5.48
C LEU A 83 -3.74 25.01 -6.80
N GLN A 84 -3.20 26.23 -6.76
CA GLN A 84 -2.79 26.91 -7.99
C GLN A 84 -1.64 26.14 -8.63
N LYS A 85 -1.70 25.97 -9.95
CA LYS A 85 -0.61 25.41 -10.76
C LYS A 85 0.64 26.21 -10.39
N ALA A 86 1.65 25.56 -9.78
CA ALA A 86 2.95 26.20 -9.58
C ALA A 86 3.34 26.77 -10.95
N ALA A 87 3.45 28.10 -11.02
CA ALA A 87 3.84 28.78 -12.25
C ALA A 87 5.11 28.09 -12.74
N ALA A 88 5.10 27.63 -14.00
CA ALA A 88 6.29 27.07 -14.61
C ALA A 88 7.41 28.10 -14.43
N VAL A 89 8.41 27.78 -13.61
CA VAL A 89 9.61 28.59 -13.51
C VAL A 89 10.20 28.60 -14.92
N PRO A 90 10.29 29.76 -15.60
CA PRO A 90 10.89 29.80 -16.92
C PRO A 90 12.33 29.32 -16.77
N GLN A 91 12.70 28.27 -17.50
CA GLN A 91 14.08 27.80 -17.51
C GLN A 91 14.97 28.95 -18.01
N PRO A 92 16.09 29.25 -17.33
CA PRO A 92 17.00 30.28 -17.80
C PRO A 92 17.57 29.86 -19.15
N THR A 93 17.43 30.74 -20.14
CA THR A 93 18.06 30.59 -21.46
C THR A 93 19.56 30.44 -21.27
N PRO A 94 20.20 29.40 -21.84
CA PRO A 94 21.65 29.29 -21.81
C PRO A 94 22.26 30.43 -22.64
N VAL A 95 23.23 31.13 -22.06
CA VAL A 95 24.11 32.10 -22.73
C VAL A 95 25.26 31.40 -23.45
#